data_AF-A0A2S8PQM9-F1
#
_entry.id   AF-A0A2S8PQM9-F1
#
_cell.length_a   1.000
_cell.length_b   1.000
_cell.length_c   1.000
_cell.angle_alpha   90.00
_cell.angle_beta   90.00
_cell.angle_gamma   90.00
#
_symmetry.space_group_name_H-M   'P 1'
#
loop_
_entity.id
_entity.type
_entity.pdbx_description
1 polymer ?
#
loop_
_entity_poly.entity_id
_entity_poly.type
_entity_poly.pdbx_seq_one_letter_code
_entity_poly.pdbx_strand_id
1 'polypeptide(L)'
;MHLLKTNWIRAAAAVLLTFVLGGCTFISDPVSLMKTPMLSADKETLSSIIHAQLPDGADLIRSREETDTNLIHFVDLDGDKVNEAVVFYETPDQQVVIHCMIFKLVNGTWTKVTSFDGEGRVLESL
;
A
#
# COMPACT_ATOMS: atom_id res chain seq x y z
N MET A 1 68.18 -16.07 9.21
CA MET A 1 66.84 -16.25 9.84
C MET A 1 66.10 -14.92 10.12
N HIS A 2 66.35 -13.84 9.36
CA HIS A 2 65.63 -12.55 9.49
C HIS A 2 64.77 -12.25 8.25
N LEU A 3 65.24 -12.64 7.06
CA LEU A 3 64.53 -12.49 5.78
C LEU A 3 63.24 -13.31 5.70
N LEU A 4 63.22 -14.51 6.29
CA LEU A 4 62.02 -15.36 6.31
C LEU A 4 60.88 -14.76 7.17
N LYS A 5 61.25 -14.05 8.27
CA LYS A 5 60.30 -13.38 9.16
C LYS A 5 59.67 -12.15 8.50
N THR A 6 60.48 -11.35 7.79
CA THR A 6 59.98 -10.18 7.04
C THR A 6 59.04 -10.59 5.91
N ASN A 7 59.31 -11.71 5.22
CA ASN A 7 58.44 -12.20 4.14
C ASN A 7 57.08 -12.73 4.67
N TRP A 8 57.08 -13.35 5.85
CA TRP A 8 55.85 -13.77 6.54
C TRP A 8 55.01 -12.59 7.04
N ILE A 9 55.63 -11.52 7.53
CA ILE A 9 54.92 -10.31 7.94
C ILE A 9 54.25 -9.63 6.72
N ARG A 10 54.95 -9.58 5.57
CA ARG A 10 54.38 -9.03 4.33
C ARG A 10 53.23 -9.88 3.79
N ALA A 11 53.34 -11.21 3.88
CA ALA A 11 52.26 -12.13 3.49
C ALA A 11 51.02 -11.96 4.39
N ALA A 12 51.21 -11.84 5.71
CA ALA A 12 50.11 -11.61 6.64
C ALA A 12 49.40 -10.26 6.40
N ALA A 13 50.17 -9.21 6.11
CA ALA A 13 49.62 -7.91 5.77
C ALA A 13 48.82 -7.93 4.46
N ALA A 14 49.29 -8.68 3.45
CA ALA A 14 48.56 -8.84 2.18
C ALA A 14 47.24 -9.59 2.35
N VAL A 15 47.23 -10.67 3.15
CA VAL A 15 45.99 -11.42 3.46
C VAL A 15 44.98 -10.56 4.21
N LEU A 16 45.44 -9.80 5.20
CA LEU A 16 44.60 -8.87 5.94
C LEU A 16 43.99 -7.80 5.01
N LEU A 17 44.80 -7.25 4.10
CA LEU A 17 44.35 -6.24 3.12
C LEU A 17 43.29 -6.81 2.18
N THR A 18 43.45 -8.06 1.71
CA THR A 18 42.44 -8.73 0.88
C THR A 18 41.15 -9.04 1.63
N PHE A 19 41.21 -9.22 2.96
CA PHE A 19 40.01 -9.43 3.79
C PHE A 19 39.27 -8.12 4.10
N VAL A 20 40.00 -7.00 4.20
CA VAL A 20 39.40 -5.66 4.39
C VAL A 20 38.82 -5.11 3.08
N LEU A 21 39.48 -5.35 1.94
CA LEU A 21 39.00 -4.93 0.61
C LEU A 21 38.02 -5.91 -0.02
N GLY A 22 38.08 -7.19 0.37
CA GLY A 22 37.10 -8.21 0.02
C GLY A 22 35.85 -8.00 0.85
N GLY A 23 34.98 -7.09 0.39
CA GLY A 23 33.69 -6.85 1.03
C GLY A 23 32.98 -8.16 1.36
N CYS A 24 32.47 -8.28 2.58
CA CYS A 24 31.69 -9.44 3.00
C CYS A 24 30.54 -9.65 2.01
N THR A 25 30.65 -10.65 1.13
CA THR A 25 29.50 -11.14 0.36
C THR A 25 28.61 -11.93 1.31
N PHE A 26 28.06 -11.28 2.32
CA PHE A 26 26.91 -11.78 3.05
C PHE A 26 25.74 -11.61 2.09
N ILE A 27 25.56 -12.62 1.23
CA ILE A 27 24.45 -12.73 0.30
C ILE A 27 23.19 -12.73 1.16
N SER A 28 22.65 -11.52 1.37
CA SER A 28 21.31 -11.36 1.90
C SER A 28 20.41 -11.68 0.73
N ASP A 29 19.59 -12.72 0.88
CA ASP A 29 18.63 -13.12 -0.14
C ASP A 29 17.80 -11.88 -0.53
N PRO A 30 17.85 -11.39 -1.78
CA PRO A 30 17.13 -10.19 -2.20
C PRO A 30 15.61 -10.33 -2.00
N VAL A 31 15.10 -11.57 -1.89
CA VAL A 31 13.71 -11.86 -1.55
C VAL A 31 13.37 -11.41 -0.12
N SER A 32 14.32 -11.45 0.82
CA SER A 32 14.09 -10.99 2.21
C SER A 32 13.88 -9.48 2.34
N LEU A 33 14.27 -8.71 1.32
CA LEU A 33 14.01 -7.26 1.22
C LEU A 33 12.65 -6.96 0.57
N MET A 34 12.02 -7.95 -0.06
CA MET A 34 10.67 -7.82 -0.59
C MET A 34 9.66 -7.99 0.56
N LYS A 35 9.36 -6.88 1.24
CA LYS A 35 8.23 -6.83 2.16
C LYS A 35 6.97 -6.50 1.36
N THR A 36 5.99 -7.41 1.37
CA THR A 36 4.65 -7.08 0.89
C THR A 36 4.14 -5.86 1.66
N PRO A 37 3.57 -4.84 0.99
CA PRO A 37 3.01 -3.70 1.68
C PRO A 37 1.89 -4.20 2.59
N MET A 38 2.14 -4.19 3.90
CA MET A 38 1.12 -4.50 4.89
C MET A 38 0.10 -3.35 4.83
N LEU A 39 -1.13 -3.63 4.40
CA LEU A 39 -2.23 -2.71 4.68
C LEU A 39 -2.28 -2.58 6.21
N SER A 40 -2.36 -1.35 6.73
CA SER A 40 -2.60 -1.14 8.15
C SER A 40 -3.88 -1.87 8.57
N ALA A 41 -3.93 -2.41 9.78
CA ALA A 41 -5.09 -3.16 10.29
C ALA A 41 -6.42 -2.42 10.08
N ASP A 42 -6.39 -1.08 10.16
CA ASP A 42 -7.53 -0.21 9.90
C ASP A 42 -8.05 -0.27 8.46
N LYS A 43 -7.14 -0.39 7.47
CA LYS A 43 -7.51 -0.49 6.05
C LYS A 43 -8.04 -1.87 5.69
N GLU A 44 -7.52 -2.92 6.31
CA GLU A 44 -8.04 -4.28 6.13
C GLU A 44 -9.46 -4.39 6.70
N THR A 45 -9.67 -3.84 7.91
CA THR A 45 -10.99 -3.76 8.54
C THR A 45 -11.96 -2.94 7.70
N LEU A 46 -11.54 -1.76 7.21
CA LEU A 46 -12.36 -0.93 6.33
C LEU A 46 -12.74 -1.66 5.04
N SER A 47 -11.77 -2.31 4.37
CA SER A 47 -12.03 -3.09 3.16
C SER A 47 -13.06 -4.19 3.39
N SER A 48 -12.93 -4.93 4.49
CA SER A 48 -13.92 -5.95 4.88
C SER A 48 -15.32 -5.35 5.09
N ILE A 49 -15.43 -4.20 5.76
CA ILE A 49 -16.71 -3.52 6.00
C ILE A 49 -17.33 -3.05 4.67
N ILE A 50 -16.52 -2.50 3.77
CA ILE A 50 -16.97 -2.07 2.44
C ILE A 50 -17.53 -3.27 1.68
N HIS A 51 -16.77 -4.37 1.58
CA HIS A 51 -17.22 -5.57 0.87
C HIS A 51 -18.48 -6.20 1.49
N ALA A 52 -18.65 -6.11 2.80
CA ALA A 52 -19.86 -6.58 3.48
C ALA A 52 -21.09 -5.69 3.23
N GLN A 53 -20.91 -4.43 2.85
CA GLN A 53 -21.98 -3.48 2.54
C GLN A 53 -22.28 -3.35 1.06
N LEU A 54 -21.46 -3.94 0.18
CA LEU A 54 -21.71 -3.97 -1.25
C LEU A 54 -22.95 -4.82 -1.57
N PRO A 55 -23.82 -4.35 -2.47
CA PRO A 55 -24.91 -5.16 -2.99
C PRO A 55 -24.40 -6.33 -3.82
N ASP A 56 -25.22 -7.38 -3.95
CA ASP A 56 -24.87 -8.55 -4.77
C ASP A 56 -24.62 -8.14 -6.23
N GLY A 57 -23.47 -8.53 -6.78
CA GLY A 57 -23.08 -8.20 -8.16
C GLY A 57 -22.52 -6.79 -8.33
N ALA A 58 -22.26 -6.06 -7.24
CA ALA A 58 -21.58 -4.77 -7.28
C ALA A 58 -20.05 -4.94 -7.25
N ASP A 59 -19.36 -4.22 -8.14
CA ASP A 59 -17.91 -4.20 -8.21
C ASP A 59 -17.36 -2.83 -7.81
N LEU A 60 -16.25 -2.81 -7.06
CA LEU A 60 -15.56 -1.58 -6.73
C LEU A 60 -14.89 -1.00 -7.98
N ILE A 61 -15.13 0.28 -8.22
CA ILE A 61 -14.55 1.01 -9.35
C ILE A 61 -13.58 2.08 -8.86
N ARG A 62 -12.61 2.41 -9.71
CA ARG A 62 -11.71 3.55 -9.51
C ARG A 62 -11.96 4.60 -10.58
N SER A 63 -11.44 5.80 -10.34
CA SER A 63 -11.38 6.82 -11.38
C SER A 63 -10.59 6.31 -12.60
N ARG A 64 -10.98 6.75 -13.80
CA ARG A 64 -10.27 6.40 -15.04
C ARG A 64 -8.93 7.13 -15.18
N GLU A 65 -8.65 8.10 -14.31
CA GLU A 65 -7.35 8.78 -14.30
C GLU A 65 -6.21 7.78 -14.05
N GLU A 66 -5.18 7.82 -14.90
CA GLU A 66 -4.02 6.93 -14.74
C GLU A 66 -3.21 7.21 -13.46
N THR A 67 -3.36 8.41 -12.91
CA THR A 67 -2.67 8.82 -11.68
C THR A 67 -3.33 8.23 -10.44
N ASP A 68 -4.63 7.92 -10.50
CA ASP A 68 -5.37 7.41 -9.36
C ASP A 68 -5.61 5.90 -9.45
N THR A 69 -4.80 5.18 -8.68
CA THR A 69 -4.87 3.71 -8.60
C THR A 69 -5.59 3.21 -7.36
N ASN A 70 -6.10 4.12 -6.52
CA ASN A 70 -6.75 3.76 -5.27
C ASN A 70 -8.23 3.44 -5.50
N LEU A 71 -8.74 2.44 -4.77
CA LEU A 71 -10.18 2.14 -4.71
C LEU A 71 -10.87 2.87 -3.55
N ILE A 72 -10.07 3.33 -2.58
CA ILE A 72 -10.53 4.00 -1.36
C ILE A 72 -9.77 5.32 -1.28
N HIS A 73 -10.51 6.42 -1.31
CA HIS A 73 -9.96 7.77 -1.25
C HIS A 73 -10.17 8.32 0.16
N PHE A 74 -9.12 8.84 0.76
CA PHE A 74 -9.18 9.44 2.09
C PHE A 74 -9.17 10.96 1.95
N VAL A 75 -10.29 11.61 2.23
CA VAL A 75 -10.46 13.06 2.11
C VAL A 75 -11.25 13.59 3.30
N ASP A 76 -10.82 14.73 3.84
CA ASP A 76 -11.54 15.46 4.88
C ASP A 76 -12.71 16.24 4.23
N LEU A 77 -13.92 15.74 4.43
CA LEU A 77 -15.14 16.29 3.83
C LEU A 77 -15.85 17.29 4.73
N ASP A 78 -15.67 17.20 6.05
CA ASP A 78 -16.36 18.04 7.03
C ASP A 78 -15.46 19.05 7.76
N GLY A 79 -14.16 19.03 7.48
CA GLY A 79 -13.17 19.97 8.01
C GLY A 79 -12.73 19.66 9.44
N ASP A 80 -13.00 18.46 9.96
CA ASP A 80 -12.64 18.06 11.33
C ASP A 80 -11.20 17.53 11.46
N LYS A 81 -10.44 17.51 10.35
CA LYS A 81 -9.07 16.97 10.22
C LYS A 81 -8.96 15.45 10.33
N VAL A 82 -10.07 14.73 10.30
CA VAL A 82 -10.14 13.27 10.21
C VAL A 82 -10.62 12.92 8.81
N ASN A 83 -9.79 12.24 8.03
CA ASN A 83 -10.17 11.88 6.67
C ASN A 83 -11.30 10.84 6.66
N GLU A 84 -12.38 11.12 5.93
CA GLU A 84 -13.37 10.14 5.53
C GLU A 84 -12.86 9.26 4.39
N ALA A 85 -13.34 8.01 4.35
CA ALA A 85 -13.09 7.09 3.26
C ALA A 85 -14.25 7.14 2.26
N VAL A 86 -13.93 7.53 1.02
CA VAL A 86 -14.85 7.60 -0.10
C VAL A 86 -14.56 6.44 -1.03
N VAL A 87 -15.60 5.70 -1.41
CA VAL A 87 -15.51 4.49 -2.22
C VAL A 87 -16.58 4.51 -3.29
N PHE A 88 -16.20 4.16 -4.51
CA PHE A 88 -17.12 4.07 -5.64
C PHE A 88 -17.35 2.61 -6.03
N TYR A 89 -18.57 2.28 -6.39
CA TYR A 89 -18.94 0.97 -6.87
C TYR A 89 -19.93 1.09 -8.02
N GLU A 90 -19.94 0.09 -8.89
CA GLU A 90 -20.91 0.01 -9.98
C GLU A 90 -21.85 -1.17 -9.82
N THR A 91 -23.10 -0.98 -10.26
CA THR A 91 -24.09 -2.06 -10.37
C THR A 91 -24.64 -2.07 -11.79
N PRO A 92 -24.14 -2.97 -12.67
CA PRO A 92 -24.50 -2.98 -14.09
C PRO A 92 -26.00 -3.27 -14.34
N ASP A 93 -26.67 -3.92 -13.39
CA ASP A 93 -28.08 -4.31 -13.48
C ASP A 93 -29.06 -3.21 -13.02
N GLN A 94 -28.57 -2.04 -12.57
CA GLN A 94 -29.41 -0.94 -12.08
C GLN A 94 -29.49 0.22 -13.08
N GLN A 95 -30.54 1.05 -12.93
CA GLN A 95 -30.76 2.22 -13.78
C GLN A 95 -29.67 3.29 -13.56
N VAL A 96 -29.25 3.44 -12.30
CA VAL A 96 -28.03 4.15 -11.91
C VAL A 96 -26.90 3.13 -11.91
N VAL A 97 -25.82 3.40 -12.65
CA VAL A 97 -24.71 2.45 -12.77
C VAL A 97 -23.67 2.71 -11.68
N ILE A 98 -23.42 3.97 -11.33
CA ILE A 98 -22.35 4.36 -10.40
C ILE A 98 -22.94 4.84 -9.08
N HIS A 99 -22.36 4.34 -8.01
CA HIS A 99 -22.71 4.69 -6.66
C HIS A 99 -21.46 5.04 -5.85
N CYS A 100 -21.64 5.85 -4.83
CA CYS A 100 -20.61 6.27 -3.90
C CYS A 100 -21.05 5.94 -2.47
N MET A 101 -20.13 5.42 -1.66
CA MET A 101 -20.30 5.27 -0.22
C MET A 101 -19.24 6.08 0.52
N ILE A 102 -19.64 6.73 1.60
CA ILE A 102 -18.76 7.50 2.47
C ILE A 102 -18.75 6.88 3.86
N PHE A 103 -17.56 6.61 4.37
CA PHE A 103 -17.31 6.06 5.69
C PHE A 103 -16.52 7.05 6.54
N LYS A 104 -16.89 7.16 7.81
CA LYS A 104 -16.19 7.97 8.81
C LYS A 104 -15.68 7.09 9.94
N LEU A 105 -14.49 7.40 10.44
CA LEU A 105 -13.91 6.74 11.60
C LEU A 105 -14.49 7.35 12.88
N VAL A 106 -15.34 6.62 13.58
CA VAL A 106 -15.96 7.05 14.84
C VAL A 106 -15.51 6.11 15.95
N ASN A 107 -14.84 6.65 16.99
CA ASN A 107 -14.33 5.86 18.12
C ASN A 107 -13.45 4.66 17.70
N GLY A 108 -12.67 4.81 16.62
CA GLY A 108 -11.81 3.74 16.09
C GLY A 108 -12.53 2.69 15.25
N THR A 109 -13.82 2.87 14.93
CA THR A 109 -14.59 1.97 14.05
C THR A 109 -15.11 2.72 12.84
N TRP A 110 -14.92 2.15 11.65
CA TRP A 110 -15.45 2.70 10.40
C TRP A 110 -16.97 2.51 10.33
N THR A 111 -17.69 3.61 10.15
CA THR A 111 -19.15 3.63 10.06
C THR A 111 -19.57 4.31 8.76
N LYS A 112 -20.49 3.71 8.01
CA LYS A 112 -21.08 4.34 6.82
C LYS A 112 -21.91 5.54 7.25
N VAL A 113 -21.57 6.70 6.71
CA VAL A 113 -22.29 7.96 6.98
C VAL A 113 -23.43 8.12 5.99
N THR A 114 -23.13 7.96 4.71
CA THR A 114 -24.08 8.20 3.62
C THR A 114 -23.67 7.45 2.35
N SER A 115 -24.59 7.35 1.41
CA SER A 115 -24.37 6.87 0.04
C SER A 115 -25.05 7.80 -0.96
N PHE A 116 -24.41 8.00 -2.11
CA PHE A 116 -24.90 8.86 -3.19
C PHE A 116 -24.88 8.12 -4.52
N ASP A 117 -25.85 8.46 -5.36
CA ASP A 117 -26.00 7.91 -6.69
C ASP A 117 -25.42 8.91 -7.71
N GLY A 118 -24.54 8.42 -8.59
CA GLY A 118 -23.98 9.23 -9.66
C GLY A 118 -24.93 9.31 -10.84
N GLU A 119 -25.12 10.49 -11.43
CA GLU A 119 -25.90 10.65 -12.66
C GLU A 119 -25.16 10.12 -13.91
N GLY A 120 -23.87 9.81 -13.78
CA GLY A 120 -22.99 9.35 -14.85
C GLY A 120 -22.88 7.83 -14.97
N ARG A 121 -22.33 7.40 -16.11
CA ARG A 121 -21.99 5.98 -16.38
C ARG A 121 -20.50 5.66 -16.20
N VAL A 122 -19.66 6.68 -16.05
CA VAL A 122 -18.20 6.56 -15.91
C VAL A 122 -17.71 7.51 -14.83
N LEU A 123 -16.79 7.05 -13.98
CA LEU A 123 -16.07 7.87 -13.01
C LEU A 123 -14.78 8.40 -13.67
N GLU A 124 -14.79 9.67 -14.08
CA GLU A 124 -13.65 10.27 -14.80
C GLU A 124 -12.62 10.91 -13.86
N SER A 125 -13.04 11.48 -12.73
CA SER A 125 -12.19 12.22 -11.77
C SER A 125 -12.87 12.35 -10.40
N LEU A 126 -12.11 12.74 -9.38
CA LEU A 126 -12.54 12.92 -7.98
C LEU A 126 -12.56 14.38 -7.54
#